data_AF-A0A973QZW3-F1
#
_entry.id   AF-A0A973QZW3-F1
#
_cell.length_a   1.000
_cell.length_b   1.000
_cell.length_c   1.000
_cell.angle_alpha   90.00
_cell.angle_beta   90.00
_cell.angle_gamma   90.00
#
_symmetry.space_group_name_H-M   'P 1'
#
loop_
_entity.id
_entity.type
_entity.pdbx_description
1 polymer ?
#
loop_
_entity_poly.entity_id
_entity_poly.type
_entity_poly.pdbx_seq_one_letter_code
_entity_poly.pdbx_strand_id
1 'polypeptide(L)'
;MALTAHMVAYTARNGINTEQGVARVLTDRNRPSWQDCHAQIPGYVTGKYLGPTTSYTLRYTTETGEQVKAMDASLLNRIGPVVARAADRGEAWDIAVTDVSGADVTFDFACFCE
;
A
#
# COMPACT_ATOMS: atom_id res chain seq x y z
N MET A 1 1.34 8.90 -17.04
CA MET A 1 2.15 8.95 -15.80
C MET A 1 1.45 8.10 -14.76
N ALA A 2 2.17 7.24 -14.04
CA ALA A 2 1.58 6.42 -12.98
C ALA A 2 1.32 7.28 -11.74
N LEU A 3 0.12 7.16 -11.16
CA LEU A 3 -0.23 7.86 -9.92
C LEU A 3 0.44 7.12 -8.74
N THR A 4 1.21 7.85 -7.95
CA THR A 4 1.80 7.35 -6.71
C THR A 4 0.86 7.69 -5.56
N ALA A 5 0.63 6.73 -4.66
CA ALA A 5 -0.11 6.98 -3.44
C ALA A 5 0.84 7.60 -2.40
N HIS A 6 0.38 8.64 -1.72
CA HIS A 6 1.13 9.34 -0.68
C HIS A 6 0.29 9.42 0.59
N MET A 7 0.90 9.16 1.74
CA MET A 7 0.22 9.34 3.01
C MET A 7 0.30 10.79 3.47
N VAL A 8 -0.84 11.33 3.87
CA VAL A 8 -0.97 12.68 4.43
C VAL A 8 -1.78 12.59 5.72
N ALA A 9 -1.17 12.96 6.83
CA ALA A 9 -1.94 13.28 8.04
C ALA A 9 -2.66 14.60 7.78
N TYR A 10 -3.98 14.63 7.89
CA TYR A 10 -4.79 15.78 7.53
C TYR A 10 -5.59 16.31 8.72
N THR A 11 -5.99 17.56 8.58
CA THR A 11 -7.07 18.19 9.33
C THR A 11 -8.10 18.66 8.31
N ALA A 12 -9.33 18.19 8.45
CA ALA A 12 -10.45 18.53 7.60
C ALA A 12 -11.58 19.17 8.42
N ARG A 13 -12.39 19.99 7.77
CA ARG A 13 -13.56 20.62 8.37
C ARG A 13 -14.83 19.99 7.80
N ASN A 14 -15.61 19.35 8.65
CA ASN A 14 -16.92 18.82 8.29
C ASN A 14 -18.00 19.65 8.98
N GLY A 15 -18.40 20.75 8.32
CA GLY A 15 -19.30 21.74 8.89
C GLY A 15 -18.69 22.49 10.08
N ILE A 16 -19.25 22.26 11.28
CA ILE A 16 -18.82 22.91 12.53
C ILE A 16 -17.59 22.20 13.14
N ASN A 17 -17.42 20.91 12.86
CA ASN A 17 -16.40 20.08 13.49
C ASN A 17 -15.10 20.02 12.69
N THR A 18 -13.99 19.84 13.42
CA THR A 18 -12.68 19.56 12.85
C THR A 18 -12.36 18.09 13.03
N GLU A 19 -12.05 17.41 11.93
CA GLU A 19 -11.63 16.01 11.88
C GLU A 19 -10.12 15.95 11.64
N GLN A 20 -9.44 15.03 12.33
CA GLN A 20 -8.05 14.69 12.08
C GLN A 20 -7.92 13.22 11.72
N GLY A 21 -7.10 12.92 10.72
CA GLY A 21 -6.93 11.57 10.23
C GLY A 21 -5.69 11.41 9.36
N VAL A 22 -5.51 10.22 8.79
CA VAL A 22 -4.51 9.93 7.77
C VAL A 22 -5.23 9.47 6.52
N ALA A 23 -4.95 10.10 5.40
CA ALA A 23 -5.52 9.76 4.10
C ALA A 23 -4.42 9.41 3.09
N ARG A 24 -4.80 8.60 2.10
CA ARG A 24 -4.01 8.36 0.91
C ARG A 24 -4.39 9.38 -0.15
N VAL A 25 -3.40 10.10 -0.67
CA VAL A 25 -3.54 11.09 -1.74
C VAL A 25 -2.77 10.58 -2.95
N LEU A 26 -3.47 10.35 -4.05
CA LEU A 26 -2.90 9.93 -5.33
C LEU A 26 -2.41 11.15 -6.10
N THR A 27 -1.16 11.15 -6.53
CA THR A 27 -0.62 12.21 -7.39
C THR A 27 0.49 11.65 -8.27
N ASP A 28 0.72 12.27 -9.42
CA ASP A 28 1.87 11.99 -10.30
C ASP A 28 3.13 12.76 -9.87
N ARG A 29 3.02 13.58 -8.80
CA ARG A 29 4.11 14.36 -8.22
C ARG A 29 4.85 13.55 -7.15
N ASN A 30 6.12 13.86 -6.92
CA ASN A 30 6.92 13.26 -5.84
C ASN A 30 6.38 13.57 -4.43
N ARG A 31 5.50 14.57 -4.30
CA ARG A 31 4.81 14.92 -3.05
C ARG A 31 3.45 15.55 -3.39
N PRO A 32 2.38 15.24 -2.63
CA PRO A 32 1.09 15.88 -2.81
C PRO A 32 1.16 17.38 -2.53
N SER A 33 0.60 18.17 -3.43
CA SER A 33 0.31 19.58 -3.18
C SER A 33 -0.93 19.73 -2.31
N TRP A 34 -1.17 20.94 -1.81
CA TRP A 34 -2.42 21.27 -1.13
C TRP A 34 -3.65 20.99 -2.01
N GLN A 35 -3.56 21.25 -3.32
CA GLN A 35 -4.65 21.04 -4.27
C GLN A 35 -4.96 19.54 -4.45
N ASP A 36 -3.94 18.69 -4.49
CA ASP A 36 -4.11 17.23 -4.58
C ASP A 36 -4.83 16.69 -3.34
N CYS A 37 -4.43 17.17 -2.16
CA CYS A 37 -5.07 16.83 -0.89
C CYS A 37 -6.52 17.34 -0.85
N HIS A 38 -6.77 18.58 -1.24
CA HIS A 38 -8.11 19.18 -1.22
C HIS A 38 -9.08 18.48 -2.18
N ALA A 39 -8.60 18.00 -3.33
CA ALA A 39 -9.42 17.26 -4.28
C ALA A 39 -9.84 15.86 -3.77
N GLN A 40 -9.06 15.25 -2.88
CA GLN A 40 -9.25 13.86 -2.43
C GLN A 40 -9.71 13.73 -0.97
N ILE A 41 -9.54 14.77 -0.16
CA ILE A 41 -9.93 14.82 1.24
C ILE A 41 -11.00 15.91 1.40
N PRO A 42 -12.29 15.54 1.51
CA PRO A 42 -13.37 16.50 1.67
C PRO A 42 -13.14 17.41 2.87
N GLY A 43 -13.22 18.73 2.66
CA GLY A 43 -13.03 19.72 3.73
C GLY A 43 -11.58 19.89 4.18
N TYR A 44 -10.58 19.40 3.42
CA TYR A 44 -9.16 19.56 3.75
C TYR A 44 -8.79 21.02 4.03
N VAL A 45 -8.21 21.25 5.21
CA VAL A 45 -7.69 22.55 5.63
C VAL A 45 -6.17 22.55 5.52
N THR A 46 -5.53 21.58 6.15
CA THR A 46 -4.07 21.44 6.21
C THR A 46 -3.66 20.01 6.49
N GLY A 47 -2.39 19.70 6.30
CA GLY A 47 -1.86 18.37 6.53
C GLY A 47 -0.34 18.29 6.49
N LYS A 48 0.18 17.21 7.06
CA LYS A 48 1.60 16.85 7.07
C LYS A 48 1.81 15.64 6.15
N TYR A 49 2.69 15.80 5.18
CA TYR A 49 3.14 14.70 4.33
C TYR A 49 3.93 13.68 5.16
N LEU A 50 3.51 12.42 5.09
CA LEU A 50 4.11 11.31 5.84
C LEU A 50 5.02 10.42 4.98
N GLY A 51 5.02 10.60 3.66
CA GLY A 51 5.82 9.80 2.73
C GLY A 51 4.98 9.15 1.62
N PRO A 52 5.63 8.57 0.60
CA PRO A 52 4.93 7.74 -0.36
C PRO A 52 4.41 6.48 0.35
N THR A 53 3.24 6.03 -0.05
CA THR A 53 2.73 4.71 0.33
C THR A 53 3.33 3.72 -0.64
N THR A 54 4.31 2.93 -0.20
CA THR A 54 4.82 1.85 -1.04
C THR A 54 3.75 0.78 -1.12
N SER A 55 3.12 0.68 -2.31
CA SER A 55 2.21 -0.40 -2.63
C SER A 55 3.01 -1.53 -3.25
N TYR A 56 2.67 -2.74 -2.84
CA TYR A 56 3.24 -3.98 -3.33
C TYR A 56 2.12 -4.85 -3.88
N THR A 57 2.43 -5.65 -4.88
CA THR A 57 1.54 -6.68 -5.39
C THR A 57 2.10 -8.02 -4.96
N LEU A 58 1.40 -8.69 -4.05
CA LEU A 58 1.69 -10.08 -3.73
C LEU A 58 0.92 -10.97 -4.70
N ARG A 59 1.65 -11.83 -5.39
CA ARG A 59 1.13 -12.88 -6.27
C ARG A 59 1.57 -14.23 -5.75
N TYR A 60 0.67 -15.20 -5.75
CA TYR A 60 0.97 -16.60 -5.45
C TYR A 60 -0.10 -17.51 -6.04
N THR A 61 0.26 -18.75 -6.35
CA THR A 61 -0.66 -19.75 -6.86
C THR A 61 -1.03 -20.72 -5.76
N THR A 62 -2.29 -21.13 -5.72
CA THR A 62 -2.78 -22.23 -4.87
C THR A 62 -3.51 -23.25 -5.73
N GLU A 63 -3.99 -24.35 -5.14
CA GLU A 63 -4.82 -25.35 -5.83
C GLU A 63 -6.08 -24.73 -6.46
N THR A 64 -6.60 -23.65 -5.86
CA THR A 64 -7.77 -22.92 -6.38
C THR A 64 -7.44 -21.91 -7.48
N GLY A 65 -6.16 -21.77 -7.84
CA GLY A 65 -5.67 -20.86 -8.88
C GLY A 65 -4.88 -19.66 -8.35
N GLU A 66 -4.54 -18.75 -9.27
CA GLU A 66 -3.70 -17.57 -8.99
C GLU A 66 -4.41 -16.58 -8.06
N GLN A 67 -3.67 -16.12 -7.05
CA GLN A 67 -4.07 -15.09 -6.11
C GLN A 67 -3.20 -13.85 -6.37
N VAL A 68 -3.84 -12.71 -6.63
CA VAL A 68 -3.15 -11.42 -6.82
C VAL A 68 -3.76 -10.39 -5.88
N LYS A 69 -2.93 -9.79 -5.03
CA LYS A 69 -3.37 -8.82 -4.01
C LYS A 69 -2.45 -7.62 -3.96
N ALA A 70 -3.01 -6.44 -4.22
CA ALA A 70 -2.34 -5.17 -3.95
C ALA A 70 -2.46 -4.83 -2.46
N MET A 71 -1.34 -4.48 -1.82
CA MET A 71 -1.28 -4.19 -0.39
C MET A 71 -0.10 -3.29 -0.03
N ASP A 72 -0.11 -2.70 1.16
CA ASP A 72 1.08 -2.01 1.68
C ASP A 72 2.01 -2.97 2.43
N ALA A 73 3.21 -2.49 2.77
CA ALA A 73 4.19 -3.26 3.55
C ALA A 73 3.65 -3.76 4.89
N SER A 74 2.77 -3.00 5.56
CA SER A 74 2.23 -3.41 6.87
C SER A 74 1.31 -4.62 6.73
N LEU A 75 0.46 -4.65 5.71
CA LEU A 75 -0.41 -5.78 5.44
C LEU A 75 0.39 -6.96 4.89
N LEU A 76 1.39 -6.70 4.05
CA LEU A 76 2.30 -7.72 3.53
C LEU A 76 3.09 -8.41 4.65
N ASN A 77 3.59 -7.66 5.64
CA ASN A 77 4.24 -8.23 6.82
C ASN A 77 3.31 -9.09 7.69
N ARG A 78 1.99 -8.87 7.63
CA ARG A 78 1.00 -9.71 8.34
C ARG A 78 0.62 -10.95 7.55
N ILE A 79 0.43 -10.82 6.24
CA ILE A 79 -0.04 -11.91 5.37
C ILE A 79 1.13 -12.79 4.89
N GLY A 80 2.31 -12.23 4.67
CA GLY A 80 3.48 -12.93 4.15
C GLY A 80 3.82 -14.19 4.95
N PRO A 81 3.90 -14.16 6.30
CA PRO A 81 4.13 -15.36 7.11
C PRO A 81 3.02 -16.43 7.01
N VAL A 82 1.82 -16.07 6.57
CA VAL A 82 0.74 -17.06 6.33
C VAL A 82 0.96 -17.74 4.98
N VAL A 83 1.35 -16.96 3.96
CA VAL A 83 1.63 -17.47 2.61
C VAL A 83 2.90 -18.32 2.60
N ALA A 84 3.97 -17.90 3.29
CA ALA A 84 5.19 -18.69 3.45
C ALA A 84 4.91 -20.05 4.10
N ARG A 85 4.16 -20.06 5.21
CA ARG A 85 3.72 -21.33 5.85
C ARG A 85 2.84 -22.19 4.94
N ALA A 86 2.05 -21.58 4.06
CA ALA A 86 1.27 -22.33 3.08
C ALA A 86 2.20 -22.98 2.04
N ALA A 87 3.28 -22.30 1.64
CA ALA A 87 4.31 -22.88 0.79
C ALA A 87 5.04 -24.06 1.45
N ASP A 88 5.38 -23.95 2.74
CA ASP A 88 5.98 -25.05 3.50
C ASP A 88 5.09 -26.31 3.53
N ARG A 89 3.76 -26.12 3.49
CA ARG A 89 2.77 -27.21 3.42
C ARG A 89 2.49 -27.69 1.99
N GLY A 90 3.09 -27.06 0.97
CA GLY A 90 2.82 -27.36 -0.44
C GLY A 90 1.47 -26.81 -0.95
N GLU A 91 0.85 -25.87 -0.23
CA GLU A 91 -0.45 -25.28 -0.55
C GLU A 91 -0.34 -23.99 -1.36
N ALA A 92 0.83 -23.35 -1.37
CA ALA A 92 1.12 -22.15 -2.15
C ALA A 92 2.46 -22.27 -2.88
N TRP A 93 2.54 -21.74 -4.10
CA TRP A 93 3.75 -21.72 -4.92
C TRP A 93 3.77 -20.48 -5.82
N ASP A 94 4.84 -20.29 -6.59
CA ASP A 94 5.04 -19.11 -7.46
C ASP A 94 4.86 -17.76 -6.74
N ILE A 95 5.33 -17.69 -5.48
CA ILE A 95 5.20 -16.49 -4.66
C ILE A 95 6.11 -15.40 -5.22
N ALA A 96 5.53 -14.25 -5.54
CA ALA A 96 6.24 -13.07 -5.98
C ALA A 96 5.64 -11.82 -5.34
N VAL A 97 6.48 -10.93 -4.85
CA VAL A 97 6.11 -9.57 -4.45
C VAL A 97 6.73 -8.61 -5.45
N THR A 98 5.90 -7.82 -6.12
CA THR A 98 6.39 -6.73 -6.97
C THR A 98 6.09 -5.37 -6.36
N ASP A 99 6.99 -4.42 -6.53
CA ASP A 99 6.76 -3.02 -6.19
C ASP A 99 5.92 -2.29 -7.26
N VAL A 100 5.68 -0.99 -7.06
CA VAL A 100 4.93 -0.15 -8.00
C VAL A 100 5.59 0.02 -9.37
N SER A 101 6.90 -0.21 -9.47
CA SER A 101 7.65 -0.18 -10.72
C SER A 101 7.61 -1.52 -11.47
N GLY A 102 7.06 -2.55 -10.83
CA GLY A 102 7.05 -3.92 -11.32
C GLY A 102 8.34 -4.69 -11.00
N ALA A 103 9.23 -4.13 -10.18
CA ALA A 103 10.43 -4.82 -9.75
C ALA A 103 10.07 -5.93 -8.75
N ASP A 104 10.68 -7.10 -8.90
CA ASP A 104 10.57 -8.19 -7.93
C ASP A 104 11.37 -7.82 -6.67
N VAL A 105 10.65 -7.75 -5.56
CA VAL A 105 11.16 -7.39 -4.23
C VAL A 105 10.76 -8.47 -3.21
N THR A 106 10.50 -9.70 -3.67
CA THR A 106 10.05 -10.81 -2.82
C THR A 106 10.98 -11.02 -1.62
N PHE A 107 12.28 -11.01 -1.86
CA PHE A 107 13.32 -11.24 -0.84
C PHE A 107 13.71 -9.99 -0.04
N ASP A 108 13.08 -8.85 -0.29
CA ASP A 108 13.21 -7.70 0.62
C ASP A 108 12.37 -7.89 1.88
N PHE A 109 11.44 -8.86 1.87
CA PHE A 109 10.60 -9.21 3.00
C PHE A 109 11.12 -10.46 3.69
N ALA A 110 11.55 -10.30 4.95
CA ALA A 110 12.13 -11.38 5.76
C ALA A 110 11.25 -12.64 5.86
N CYS A 111 9.93 -12.51 5.68
CA CYS A 111 9.01 -13.64 5.70
C CYS A 111 9.10 -14.56 4.46
N PHE A 112 9.88 -14.20 3.44
CA PHE A 112 10.09 -14.99 2.23
C PHE A 112 11.59 -15.32 1.99
N CYS A 113 12.45 -15.09 2.99
CA CYS A 113 13.91 -15.29 2.86
C CYS A 113 14.42 -16.60 3.50
N GLU A 114 13.53 -17.55 3.81
CA GLU A 114 13.89 -18.83 4.43
C GLU A 114 14.34 -19.90 3.43
#